data_AF-S7PMS5-F1
#
_entry.id   AF-S7PMS5-F1
#
_cell.length_a   1.000
_cell.length_b   1.000
_cell.length_c   1.000
_cell.angle_alpha   90.00
_cell.angle_beta   90.00
_cell.angle_gamma   90.00
#
_symmetry.space_group_name_H-M   'P 1'
#
loop_
_entity.id
_entity.type
_entity.pdbx_description
1 polymer ?
#
loop_
_entity_poly.entity_id
_entity_poly.type
_entity_poly.pdbx_seq_one_letter_code
_entity_poly.pdbx_strand_id
1 'polypeptide(L)'
;MGKEKTHISIVIIRHVDSGKSTTIGHLIYKCSGTDKRTIKKFYKEAAEMKKGSFKYSWIWDKLKAERKRGITTDIAPWKFETSKCYVTNIDGPNTLSKSGHRDFIKHHEALNEALPGDHVGFNVKNMSVCSAGIEMNQIVGLGISTQRATFITWNKKTGNHFHNFISWQDLRAIELVKSWNSSLIMKLIHSSCRMLHFFTRSKRFLAASLFTFTTQHVSLRLAWILQNLVEVQKAIEEENCCFGTIDTWLLHKLTKGSEFATDFSNASTTGLFDPYEMCWSSFITSLLSIPLSLLPPVRDTSFNFGSVDEEIFGVPIPIMALVADQQAAMFGECCFQMGDVKLTMGTGTFLDINTGSNPQQNVGGFYPLIGWKIGQEVVCIAEGNAGDTGTAIKWAQQLDLFTDAAETEKMARSLEDSEGVYFVPCFSGLQAPLNDPCACASFMGLKPSTSKYHLVRAILESIAFRNKQLYEVMQKEIHIPVTKIRADGGVCKNSFVMQMTSDLINEKIDRPVHLDMSCLGAASLAGLAVGFWTDKEELKKLRQSEMVFKPQKKWQEYEMSMENWVKAVKRSMNWYNKT
;
A
#
# COMPACT_ATOMS: atom_id res chain seq x y z
N MET A 1 32.49 -2.38 34.47
CA MET A 1 32.32 -3.08 33.18
C MET A 1 30.87 -2.92 32.75
N GLY A 2 30.57 -2.01 31.83
CA GLY A 2 29.22 -1.91 31.27
C GLY A 2 28.92 -3.15 30.44
N LYS A 3 27.74 -3.76 30.60
CA LYS A 3 27.30 -4.88 29.75
C LYS A 3 27.44 -4.47 28.29
N GLU A 4 28.21 -5.21 27.50
CA GLU A 4 28.24 -5.07 26.04
C GLU A 4 26.80 -5.18 25.52
N LYS A 5 26.33 -4.14 24.82
CA LYS A 5 25.02 -4.16 24.18
C LYS A 5 25.11 -5.06 22.95
N THR A 6 24.24 -6.06 22.86
CA THR A 6 24.17 -6.96 21.70
C THR A 6 23.84 -6.15 20.44
N HIS A 7 24.61 -6.32 19.36
CA HIS A 7 24.32 -5.72 18.06
C HIS A 7 23.42 -6.67 17.26
N ILE A 8 22.24 -6.21 16.87
CA ILE A 8 21.21 -6.99 16.18
C ILE A 8 20.77 -6.20 14.96
N SER A 9 20.46 -6.86 13.84
CA SER A 9 20.03 -6.16 12.64
C SER A 9 18.76 -6.75 12.07
N ILE A 10 17.92 -5.86 11.56
CA ILE A 10 16.62 -6.14 10.98
C ILE A 10 16.76 -5.91 9.48
N VAL A 11 16.46 -6.93 8.68
CA VAL A 11 16.60 -6.88 7.22
C VAL A 11 15.22 -6.69 6.59
N ILE A 12 15.10 -5.68 5.75
CA ILE A 12 13.85 -5.21 5.13
C ILE A 12 14.00 -5.31 3.61
N ILE A 13 13.08 -6.00 2.94
CA ILE A 13 13.07 -6.19 1.48
C ILE A 13 11.84 -5.48 0.89
N ARG A 14 12.02 -4.62 -0.12
CA ARG A 14 10.96 -3.75 -0.70
C ARG A 14 10.73 -3.92 -2.19
N HIS A 15 9.56 -3.48 -2.66
CA HIS A 15 9.21 -3.36 -4.08
C HIS A 15 9.86 -2.12 -4.76
N VAL A 16 9.97 -2.16 -6.09
CA VAL A 16 10.60 -1.15 -6.97
C VAL A 16 9.74 0.14 -6.99
N ASP A 17 10.35 1.33 -7.27
CA ASP A 17 9.72 2.65 -7.49
C ASP A 17 9.31 3.57 -6.30
N SER A 18 9.89 3.39 -5.12
CA SER A 18 9.66 4.29 -3.96
C SER A 18 10.57 5.53 -3.88
N GLY A 19 11.34 5.86 -4.93
CA GLY A 19 12.09 7.13 -5.05
C GLY A 19 13.30 7.30 -4.09
N LYS A 20 13.88 6.20 -3.64
CA LYS A 20 14.92 6.16 -2.59
C LYS A 20 16.27 6.74 -3.01
N SER A 21 16.72 6.39 -4.21
CA SER A 21 18.09 6.60 -4.69
C SER A 21 18.40 8.07 -4.95
N THR A 22 17.43 8.79 -5.49
CA THR A 22 17.50 10.24 -5.68
C THR A 22 17.56 10.98 -4.35
N THR A 23 16.83 10.49 -3.33
CA THR A 23 16.77 11.10 -1.99
C THR A 23 18.10 10.92 -1.24
N ILE A 24 18.68 9.72 -1.26
CA ILE A 24 19.93 9.39 -0.55
C ILE A 24 21.16 10.01 -1.25
N GLY A 25 21.23 9.95 -2.58
CA GLY A 25 22.31 10.61 -3.32
C GLY A 25 22.38 12.11 -3.08
N HIS A 26 21.23 12.76 -2.90
CA HIS A 26 21.17 14.19 -2.60
C HIS A 26 21.69 14.50 -1.19
N LEU A 27 21.47 13.61 -0.23
CA LEU A 27 22.00 13.72 1.13
C LEU A 27 23.54 13.62 1.15
N ILE A 28 24.11 12.68 0.41
CA ILE A 28 25.57 12.47 0.33
C ILE A 28 26.29 13.67 -0.29
N TYR A 29 25.69 14.27 -1.33
CA TYR A 29 26.21 15.51 -1.92
C TYR A 29 26.20 16.68 -0.92
N LYS A 30 25.11 16.84 -0.14
CA LYS A 30 25.01 17.91 0.87
C LYS A 30 25.95 17.71 2.07
N CYS A 31 26.32 16.47 2.39
CA CYS A 31 27.25 16.13 3.47
C CYS A 31 28.73 16.08 3.03
N SER A 32 29.08 16.69 1.88
CA SER A 32 30.45 16.76 1.32
C SER A 32 31.07 15.43 0.87
N GLY A 33 30.26 14.38 0.65
CA GLY A 33 30.74 13.06 0.21
C GLY A 33 31.03 12.93 -1.30
N THR A 34 30.77 13.97 -2.10
CA THR A 34 31.07 14.01 -3.55
C THR A 34 31.19 15.47 -4.01
N ASP A 35 32.16 15.79 -4.86
CA ASP A 35 32.44 17.18 -5.27
C ASP A 35 31.49 17.71 -6.38
N LYS A 36 31.40 19.05 -6.49
CA LYS A 36 30.52 19.74 -7.46
C LYS A 36 30.83 19.42 -8.93
N ARG A 37 32.08 19.07 -9.26
CA ARG A 37 32.51 18.75 -10.64
C ARG A 37 31.99 17.37 -11.04
N THR A 38 32.03 16.42 -10.10
CA THR A 38 31.48 15.06 -10.27
C THR A 38 29.95 15.08 -10.44
N ILE A 39 29.23 15.91 -9.69
CA ILE A 39 27.77 16.07 -9.88
C ILE A 39 27.40 16.72 -11.21
N LYS A 40 28.18 17.68 -11.70
CA LYS A 40 27.99 18.24 -13.06
C LYS A 40 28.19 17.18 -14.15
N LYS A 41 29.16 16.27 -13.96
CA LYS A 41 29.38 15.13 -14.85
C LYS A 41 28.18 14.17 -14.83
N PHE A 42 27.71 13.76 -13.66
CA PHE A 42 26.53 12.88 -13.53
C PHE A 42 25.24 13.51 -14.04
N TYR A 43 25.07 14.82 -13.87
CA TYR A 43 23.96 15.54 -14.49
C TYR A 43 24.01 15.47 -16.02
N LYS A 44 25.19 15.63 -16.62
CA LYS A 44 25.36 15.53 -18.08
C LYS A 44 25.10 14.10 -18.57
N GLU A 45 25.66 13.10 -17.90
CA GLU A 45 25.43 11.67 -18.20
C GLU A 45 23.95 11.27 -18.05
N ALA A 46 23.27 11.76 -17.01
CA ALA A 46 21.85 11.49 -16.78
C ALA A 46 20.96 12.25 -17.79
N ALA A 47 21.33 13.48 -18.17
CA ALA A 47 20.61 14.26 -19.18
C ALA A 47 20.72 13.64 -20.59
N GLU A 48 21.88 13.08 -20.95
CA GLU A 48 22.06 12.31 -22.19
C GLU A 48 21.14 11.08 -22.26
N MET A 49 20.69 10.57 -21.10
CA MET A 49 19.73 9.46 -20.98
C MET A 49 18.28 9.91 -20.76
N LYS A 50 17.95 11.20 -20.94
CA LYS A 50 16.64 11.80 -20.63
C LYS A 50 16.19 11.60 -19.16
N LYS A 51 17.14 11.46 -18.23
CA LYS A 51 16.93 11.26 -16.79
C LYS A 51 17.63 12.33 -15.95
N GLY A 52 17.67 13.58 -16.41
CA GLY A 52 18.43 14.66 -15.76
C GLY A 52 18.11 14.88 -14.26
N SER A 53 16.88 14.58 -13.82
CA SER A 53 16.45 14.63 -12.40
C SER A 53 17.09 13.54 -11.52
N PHE A 54 17.62 12.48 -12.12
CA PHE A 54 18.27 11.36 -11.44
C PHE A 54 19.77 11.59 -11.22
N LYS A 55 20.29 12.80 -11.46
CA LYS A 55 21.72 13.13 -11.27
C LYS A 55 22.29 12.73 -9.91
N TYR A 56 21.45 12.72 -8.88
CA TYR A 56 21.85 12.28 -7.54
C TYR A 56 21.77 10.76 -7.36
N SER A 57 20.90 10.05 -8.09
CA SER A 57 20.90 8.58 -8.07
C SER A 57 22.19 8.01 -8.68
N TRP A 58 22.84 8.71 -9.62
CA TRP A 58 24.13 8.32 -10.23
C TRP A 58 25.29 8.19 -9.24
N ILE A 59 25.19 8.83 -8.06
CA ILE A 59 26.13 8.66 -6.95
C ILE A 59 26.10 7.21 -6.43
N TRP A 60 24.93 6.58 -6.50
CA TRP A 60 24.63 5.27 -5.94
C TRP A 60 24.51 4.18 -7.02
N ASP A 61 23.93 4.49 -8.17
CA ASP A 61 23.81 3.61 -9.34
C ASP A 61 25.17 3.48 -10.03
N LYS A 62 26.10 2.66 -9.53
CA LYS A 62 27.46 2.56 -10.08
C LYS A 62 27.53 1.70 -11.35
N LEU A 63 26.55 0.82 -11.57
CA LEU A 63 26.51 -0.04 -12.74
C LEU A 63 25.84 0.67 -13.92
N LYS A 64 26.40 0.50 -15.13
CA LYS A 64 25.82 1.03 -16.37
C LYS A 64 24.39 0.52 -16.61
N ALA A 65 24.07 -0.68 -16.11
CA ALA A 65 22.74 -1.26 -16.15
C ALA A 65 21.75 -0.56 -15.20
N GLU A 66 22.16 -0.22 -13.97
CA GLU A 66 21.34 0.54 -13.01
C GLU A 66 21.01 1.92 -13.55
N ARG A 67 22.02 2.67 -14.03
CA ARG A 67 21.87 4.01 -14.63
C ARG A 67 20.92 4.02 -15.82
N LYS A 68 21.07 3.06 -16.73
CA LYS A 68 20.20 2.92 -17.91
C LYS A 68 18.76 2.60 -17.52
N ARG A 69 18.55 1.83 -16.44
CA ARG A 69 17.23 1.36 -15.98
C ARG A 69 16.55 2.31 -15.00
N GLY A 70 17.29 3.11 -14.24
CA GLY A 70 16.74 3.98 -13.18
C GLY A 70 16.35 3.21 -11.92
N ILE A 71 16.86 1.98 -11.77
CA ILE A 71 16.60 1.09 -10.65
C ILE A 71 17.94 0.85 -9.96
N THR A 72 17.99 1.20 -8.68
CA THR A 72 19.16 1.01 -7.84
C THR A 72 19.15 -0.39 -7.26
N THR A 73 20.27 -1.10 -7.35
CA THR A 73 20.40 -2.46 -6.81
C THR A 73 21.08 -2.51 -5.44
N ASP A 74 21.45 -1.38 -4.85
CA ASP A 74 22.26 -1.31 -3.62
C ASP A 74 21.48 -0.84 -2.36
N ILE A 75 22.00 -1.17 -1.18
CA ILE A 75 21.22 -1.37 0.05
C ILE A 75 21.57 -0.36 1.15
N ALA A 76 20.56 0.16 1.86
CA ALA A 76 20.73 1.20 2.87
C ALA A 76 20.55 0.67 4.32
N PRO A 77 21.61 0.66 5.15
CA PRO A 77 21.49 0.41 6.59
C PRO A 77 21.13 1.71 7.36
N TRP A 78 20.26 1.60 8.36
CA TRP A 78 19.96 2.62 9.37
C TRP A 78 20.23 2.03 10.75
N LYS A 79 20.96 2.75 11.60
CA LYS A 79 21.27 2.32 12.97
C LYS A 79 20.46 3.13 13.99
N PHE A 80 19.82 2.48 14.94
CA PHE A 80 19.30 3.12 16.15
C PHE A 80 19.71 2.32 17.39
N GLU A 81 19.81 2.99 18.53
CA GLU A 81 20.28 2.40 19.78
C GLU A 81 19.12 2.35 20.79
N THR A 82 18.93 1.20 21.43
CA THR A 82 18.04 1.05 22.58
C THR A 82 18.85 0.95 23.87
N SER A 83 18.18 0.85 25.01
CA SER A 83 18.85 0.57 26.29
C SER A 83 19.53 -0.81 26.32
N LYS A 84 19.14 -1.75 25.44
CA LYS A 84 19.57 -3.14 25.44
C LYS A 84 20.45 -3.54 24.24
N CYS A 85 20.27 -2.91 23.07
CA CYS A 85 20.91 -3.33 21.82
C CYS A 85 21.18 -2.17 20.85
N TYR A 86 22.09 -2.42 19.90
CA TYR A 86 22.21 -1.63 18.68
C TYR A 86 21.40 -2.31 17.58
N VAL A 87 20.56 -1.57 16.87
CA VAL A 87 19.67 -2.09 15.82
C VAL A 87 20.08 -1.51 14.48
N THR A 88 20.48 -2.36 13.51
CA THR A 88 20.64 -1.91 12.10
C THR A 88 19.48 -2.39 11.23
N ASN A 89 18.59 -1.48 10.83
CA ASN A 89 17.54 -1.69 9.84
C ASN A 89 18.11 -1.58 8.42
N ILE A 90 17.86 -2.55 7.55
CA ILE A 90 18.45 -2.54 6.20
C ILE A 90 17.39 -2.61 5.14
N ASP A 91 17.33 -1.61 4.26
CA ASP A 91 16.34 -1.53 3.19
C ASP A 91 16.97 -1.90 1.83
N GLY A 92 16.52 -3.02 1.23
CA GLY A 92 17.02 -3.52 -0.06
C GLY A 92 15.95 -3.73 -1.16
N PRO A 93 16.29 -3.52 -2.45
CA PRO A 93 15.35 -3.60 -3.58
C PRO A 93 15.07 -5.04 -4.03
N ASN A 94 13.82 -5.41 -4.29
CA ASN A 94 13.45 -6.71 -4.84
C ASN A 94 13.71 -6.80 -6.36
N THR A 95 14.96 -7.06 -6.79
CA THR A 95 15.28 -7.59 -8.15
C THR A 95 16.74 -8.01 -8.25
N LEU A 96 17.01 -9.30 -8.49
CA LEU A 96 18.24 -9.81 -9.12
C LEU A 96 17.99 -11.28 -9.55
N SER A 97 17.88 -11.55 -10.85
CA SER A 97 17.75 -12.93 -11.38
C SER A 97 19.13 -13.59 -11.53
N LYS A 98 19.18 -14.91 -11.30
CA LYS A 98 20.31 -15.80 -11.61
C LYS A 98 20.13 -16.36 -13.02
N SER A 99 20.41 -15.55 -14.05
CA SER A 99 20.89 -16.04 -15.35
C SER A 99 21.04 -14.86 -16.28
N GLY A 100 22.26 -14.61 -16.74
CA GLY A 100 22.44 -13.83 -17.95
C GLY A 100 21.90 -14.65 -19.11
N HIS A 101 20.65 -14.44 -19.53
CA HIS A 101 20.17 -14.67 -20.90
C HIS A 101 18.96 -13.76 -21.19
N ARG A 102 18.84 -13.43 -22.46
CA ARG A 102 18.16 -12.26 -23.02
C ARG A 102 16.62 -12.30 -22.91
N ASP A 103 16.09 -11.09 -22.97
CA ASP A 103 14.73 -10.69 -23.38
C ASP A 103 13.56 -11.08 -22.46
N PHE A 104 12.98 -10.06 -21.80
CA PHE A 104 11.56 -9.65 -21.86
C PHE A 104 11.21 -8.78 -20.65
N ILE A 105 11.36 -7.46 -20.76
CA ILE A 105 10.53 -6.50 -20.01
C ILE A 105 10.17 -5.38 -21.00
N LYS A 106 9.04 -5.55 -21.70
CA LYS A 106 8.39 -4.47 -22.47
C LYS A 106 7.48 -3.69 -21.51
N HIS A 107 7.72 -2.38 -21.47
CA HIS A 107 6.84 -1.29 -21.05
C HIS A 107 6.20 -1.31 -19.65
N HIS A 108 6.60 -0.31 -18.86
CA HIS A 108 5.95 0.15 -17.64
C HIS A 108 4.58 0.79 -17.96
N GLU A 109 3.56 -0.05 -18.00
CA GLU A 109 2.22 0.26 -17.52
C GLU A 109 1.90 -0.81 -16.45
N ALA A 110 1.00 -0.51 -15.51
CA ALA A 110 0.56 -1.45 -14.49
C ALA A 110 0.24 -2.83 -15.11
N LEU A 111 1.10 -3.82 -14.86
CA LEU A 111 0.92 -5.15 -15.42
C LEU A 111 -0.19 -5.86 -14.65
N ASN A 112 -1.21 -6.30 -15.39
CA ASN A 112 -2.31 -7.11 -14.86
C ASN A 112 -1.84 -8.50 -14.37
N GLU A 113 -0.72 -8.97 -14.90
CA GLU A 113 -0.11 -10.26 -14.57
C GLU A 113 1.40 -10.13 -14.28
N ALA A 114 1.89 -10.87 -13.29
CA ALA A 114 3.31 -10.91 -12.94
C ALA A 114 3.81 -12.37 -12.80
N LEU A 115 4.92 -12.71 -13.44
CA LEU A 115 5.47 -14.08 -13.42
C LEU A 115 5.94 -14.49 -12.00
N PRO A 116 5.52 -15.66 -11.47
CA PRO A 116 5.92 -16.13 -10.15
C PRO A 116 7.37 -16.65 -10.21
N GLY A 117 8.31 -15.73 -9.96
CA GLY A 117 9.75 -15.98 -10.03
C GLY A 117 10.54 -14.77 -10.53
N ASP A 118 9.97 -13.95 -11.42
CA ASP A 118 10.64 -12.75 -11.97
C ASP A 118 10.65 -11.56 -11.00
N HIS A 119 9.78 -11.60 -9.99
CA HIS A 119 9.68 -10.60 -8.92
C HIS A 119 10.07 -11.11 -7.53
N VAL A 120 10.53 -12.36 -7.40
CA VAL A 120 11.02 -12.88 -6.12
C VAL A 120 12.54 -13.00 -6.22
N GLY A 121 13.20 -11.84 -6.14
CA GLY A 121 14.64 -11.73 -6.18
C GLY A 121 15.25 -12.25 -4.88
N PHE A 122 15.48 -13.55 -4.79
CA PHE A 122 16.18 -14.18 -3.66
C PHE A 122 17.69 -13.81 -3.56
N ASN A 123 18.19 -12.84 -4.34
CA ASN A 123 19.59 -12.38 -4.32
C ASN A 123 19.84 -11.09 -3.53
N VAL A 124 18.79 -10.40 -3.07
CA VAL A 124 18.85 -9.13 -2.28
C VAL A 124 19.27 -9.39 -0.81
N LYS A 125 19.26 -10.67 -0.45
CA LYS A 125 19.40 -11.25 0.88
C LYS A 125 20.79 -11.04 1.47
N ASN A 126 21.81 -11.41 0.71
CA ASN A 126 23.20 -11.32 1.19
C ASN A 126 23.68 -9.88 1.18
N MET A 127 23.32 -9.12 0.15
CA MET A 127 23.79 -7.74 0.04
C MET A 127 23.26 -6.87 1.19
N SER A 128 22.05 -7.13 1.70
CA SER A 128 21.48 -6.31 2.77
C SER A 128 22.22 -6.56 4.06
N VAL A 129 22.22 -7.81 4.50
CA VAL A 129 22.98 -8.29 5.65
C VAL A 129 24.45 -7.86 5.61
N CYS A 130 25.12 -8.02 4.46
CA CYS A 130 26.48 -7.53 4.25
C CYS A 130 26.59 -6.00 4.39
N SER A 131 25.61 -5.23 3.93
CA SER A 131 25.60 -3.76 4.04
C SER A 131 25.39 -3.26 5.47
N ALA A 132 24.70 -4.00 6.34
CA ALA A 132 24.71 -3.67 7.79
C ALA A 132 26.02 -4.05 8.48
N GLY A 133 26.83 -4.91 7.86
CA GLY A 133 27.95 -5.55 8.53
C GLY A 133 27.50 -6.53 9.61
N ILE A 134 26.44 -7.31 9.35
CA ILE A 134 26.01 -8.40 10.23
C ILE A 134 25.99 -9.74 9.49
N GLU A 135 25.92 -10.82 10.26
CA GLU A 135 25.74 -12.18 9.76
C GLU A 135 24.27 -12.61 9.81
N MET A 136 23.86 -13.55 8.95
CA MET A 136 22.48 -14.06 8.89
C MET A 136 22.03 -14.69 10.22
N ASN A 137 22.95 -15.31 10.98
CA ASN A 137 22.69 -15.91 12.29
C ASN A 137 22.31 -14.88 13.37
N GLN A 138 22.49 -13.58 13.13
CA GLN A 138 22.14 -12.51 14.05
C GLN A 138 20.69 -12.03 13.87
N ILE A 139 19.97 -12.56 12.88
CA ILE A 139 18.56 -12.22 12.62
C ILE A 139 17.68 -13.08 13.52
N VAL A 140 16.99 -12.44 14.46
CA VAL A 140 16.17 -13.12 15.47
C VAL A 140 14.74 -13.43 15.01
N GLY A 141 14.27 -12.79 13.93
CA GLY A 141 12.94 -13.03 13.37
C GLY A 141 12.68 -12.23 12.10
N LEU A 142 11.78 -12.75 11.26
CA LEU A 142 11.35 -12.17 10.00
C LEU A 142 9.86 -11.81 10.05
N GLY A 143 9.54 -10.58 9.67
CA GLY A 143 8.17 -10.14 9.39
C GLY A 143 7.96 -9.94 7.90
N ILE A 144 6.83 -10.41 7.38
CA ILE A 144 6.48 -10.33 5.96
C ILE A 144 5.32 -9.34 5.80
N SER A 145 5.58 -8.24 5.09
CA SER A 145 4.56 -7.29 4.65
C SER A 145 4.34 -7.42 3.14
N THR A 146 3.09 -7.49 2.69
CA THR A 146 2.78 -7.67 1.26
C THR A 146 1.65 -6.78 0.75
N GLN A 147 1.73 -6.48 -0.55
CA GLN A 147 0.61 -5.91 -1.29
C GLN A 147 -0.62 -6.81 -1.17
N ARG A 148 -1.77 -6.18 -0.94
CA ARG A 148 -3.06 -6.83 -0.70
C ARG A 148 -3.74 -7.26 -1.98
N ALA A 149 -4.71 -8.17 -1.84
CA ALA A 149 -5.62 -8.63 -2.90
C ALA A 149 -4.94 -9.14 -4.19
N THR A 150 -3.65 -9.42 -4.16
CA THR A 150 -2.92 -10.09 -5.25
C THR A 150 -2.71 -11.53 -4.85
N PHE A 151 -3.05 -12.46 -5.75
CA PHE A 151 -3.09 -13.87 -5.40
C PHE A 151 -2.54 -14.77 -6.50
N ILE A 152 -2.32 -16.02 -6.13
CA ILE A 152 -1.87 -17.10 -6.99
C ILE A 152 -2.52 -18.42 -6.56
N THR A 153 -2.59 -19.37 -7.48
CA THR A 153 -2.91 -20.77 -7.18
C THR A 153 -1.77 -21.69 -7.60
N TRP A 154 -1.53 -22.75 -6.83
CA TRP A 154 -0.45 -23.69 -7.09
C TRP A 154 -0.78 -25.12 -6.66
N ASN A 155 -0.04 -26.06 -7.22
CA ASN A 155 -0.15 -27.46 -6.87
C ASN A 155 0.54 -27.73 -5.53
N LYS A 156 -0.20 -28.28 -4.57
CA LYS A 156 0.25 -28.57 -3.20
C LYS A 156 1.45 -29.51 -3.13
N LYS A 157 1.54 -30.49 -4.04
CA LYS A 157 2.59 -31.52 -4.04
C LYS A 157 3.86 -31.06 -4.74
N THR A 158 3.72 -30.41 -5.90
CA THR A 158 4.88 -30.01 -6.71
C THR A 158 5.37 -28.61 -6.36
N GLY A 159 4.54 -27.78 -5.74
CA GLY A 159 4.82 -26.36 -5.49
C GLY A 159 4.78 -25.50 -6.77
N ASN A 160 4.42 -26.06 -7.91
CA ASN A 160 4.32 -25.35 -9.18
C ASN A 160 3.03 -24.55 -9.24
N HIS A 161 3.13 -23.29 -9.62
CA HIS A 161 1.98 -22.43 -9.83
C HIS A 161 1.27 -22.77 -11.14
N PHE A 162 -0.04 -22.52 -11.21
CA PHE A 162 -0.82 -22.75 -12.43
C PHE A 162 -0.86 -21.53 -13.35
N HIS A 163 -0.60 -20.33 -12.80
CA HIS A 163 -0.69 -19.08 -13.54
C HIS A 163 0.16 -17.98 -12.88
N ASN A 164 0.30 -16.86 -13.58
CA ASN A 164 0.91 -15.63 -13.07
C ASN A 164 0.15 -15.07 -11.87
N PHE A 165 0.80 -14.25 -11.04
CA PHE A 165 0.09 -13.47 -10.04
C PHE A 165 -1.00 -12.63 -10.69
N ILE A 166 -2.18 -12.66 -10.10
CA ILE A 166 -3.32 -11.86 -10.53
C ILE A 166 -3.40 -10.65 -9.61
N SER A 167 -3.02 -9.50 -10.15
CA SER A 167 -2.94 -8.23 -9.43
C SER A 167 -4.32 -7.75 -8.98
N TRP A 168 -4.37 -6.93 -7.92
CA TRP A 168 -5.60 -6.24 -7.48
C TRP A 168 -6.19 -5.30 -8.54
N GLN A 169 -5.39 -4.92 -9.54
CA GLN A 169 -5.80 -4.08 -10.68
C GLN A 169 -6.35 -4.90 -11.85
N ASP A 170 -6.24 -6.23 -11.81
CA ASP A 170 -6.62 -7.09 -12.92
C ASP A 170 -8.12 -7.03 -13.22
N LEU A 171 -8.46 -6.85 -14.50
CA LEU A 171 -9.83 -6.67 -14.96
C LEU A 171 -10.44 -7.91 -15.63
N ARG A 172 -9.77 -9.07 -15.64
CA ARG A 172 -10.26 -10.28 -16.36
C ARG A 172 -11.66 -10.71 -15.92
N ALA A 173 -11.98 -10.50 -14.65
CA ALA A 173 -13.25 -10.87 -14.05
C ALA A 173 -14.33 -9.79 -14.21
N ILE A 174 -14.12 -8.73 -15.00
CA ILE A 174 -15.07 -7.61 -15.09
C ILE A 174 -16.45 -8.03 -15.60
N GLU A 175 -16.52 -8.90 -16.61
CA GLU A 175 -17.79 -9.42 -17.13
C GLU A 175 -18.47 -10.35 -16.11
N LEU A 176 -17.68 -11.14 -15.38
CA LEU A 176 -18.19 -11.99 -14.29
C LEU A 176 -18.78 -11.13 -13.16
N VAL A 177 -18.12 -10.03 -12.78
CA VAL A 177 -18.59 -9.04 -11.80
C VAL A 177 -19.91 -8.42 -12.25
N LYS A 178 -20.01 -7.97 -13.51
CA LYS A 178 -21.24 -7.41 -14.07
C LYS A 178 -22.38 -8.43 -14.05
N SER A 179 -22.11 -9.66 -14.48
CA SER A 179 -23.09 -10.74 -14.52
C SER A 179 -23.61 -11.07 -13.11
N TRP A 180 -22.72 -11.22 -12.14
CA TRP A 180 -23.10 -11.46 -10.74
C TRP A 180 -23.93 -10.32 -10.14
N ASN A 181 -23.47 -9.07 -10.29
CA ASN A 181 -24.18 -7.91 -9.74
C ASN A 181 -25.56 -7.68 -10.38
N SER A 182 -25.78 -8.14 -11.62
CA SER A 182 -27.08 -8.05 -12.30
C SER A 182 -27.98 -9.29 -12.14
N SER A 183 -27.45 -10.36 -11.53
CA SER A 183 -28.14 -11.64 -11.35
C SER A 183 -29.39 -11.54 -10.47
N LEU A 184 -30.32 -12.48 -10.68
CA LEU A 184 -31.52 -12.62 -9.84
C LEU A 184 -31.16 -12.93 -8.38
N ILE A 185 -30.10 -13.70 -8.15
CA ILE A 185 -29.63 -14.07 -6.80
C ILE A 185 -29.20 -12.82 -6.04
N MET A 186 -28.40 -11.94 -6.64
CA MET A 186 -27.98 -10.69 -5.99
C MET A 186 -29.16 -9.75 -5.74
N LYS A 187 -30.10 -9.63 -6.69
CA LYS A 187 -31.33 -8.84 -6.49
C LYS A 187 -32.18 -9.37 -5.34
N LEU A 188 -32.26 -10.70 -5.19
CA LEU A 188 -32.95 -11.35 -4.06
C LEU A 188 -32.23 -11.03 -2.74
N ILE A 189 -30.90 -11.22 -2.68
CA ILE A 189 -30.07 -10.91 -1.49
C ILE A 189 -30.29 -9.46 -1.06
N HIS A 190 -30.21 -8.51 -2.00
CA HIS A 190 -30.43 -7.09 -1.71
C HIS A 190 -31.83 -6.82 -1.15
N SER A 191 -32.87 -7.40 -1.77
CA SER A 191 -34.26 -7.22 -1.37
C SER A 191 -34.52 -7.83 0.02
N SER A 192 -34.05 -9.05 0.25
CA SER A 192 -34.17 -9.75 1.53
C SER A 192 -33.43 -9.01 2.64
N CYS A 193 -32.20 -8.55 2.40
CA CYS A 193 -31.43 -7.78 3.37
C CYS A 193 -32.08 -6.42 3.64
N ARG A 194 -32.65 -5.75 2.63
CA ARG A 194 -33.38 -4.49 2.83
C ARG A 194 -34.64 -4.68 3.68
N MET A 195 -35.36 -5.78 3.45
CA MET A 195 -36.51 -6.16 4.27
C MET A 195 -36.09 -6.48 5.72
N LEU A 196 -35.04 -7.28 5.90
CA LEU A 196 -34.49 -7.56 7.22
C LEU A 196 -34.01 -6.28 7.92
N HIS A 197 -33.37 -5.37 7.21
CA HIS A 197 -33.01 -4.06 7.75
C HIS A 197 -34.24 -3.25 8.16
N PHE A 198 -35.32 -3.27 7.37
CA PHE A 198 -36.55 -2.56 7.72
C PHE A 198 -37.14 -3.02 9.07
N PHE A 199 -37.16 -4.34 9.31
CA PHE A 199 -37.69 -4.93 10.54
C PHE A 199 -36.72 -4.83 11.72
N THR A 200 -35.43 -5.11 11.51
CA THR A 200 -34.42 -5.19 12.59
C THR A 200 -33.71 -3.87 12.87
N ARG A 201 -33.75 -2.93 11.92
CA ARG A 201 -32.93 -1.70 11.90
C ARG A 201 -31.42 -1.94 11.99
N SER A 202 -30.96 -3.17 11.75
CA SER A 202 -29.54 -3.53 11.78
C SER A 202 -28.77 -2.97 10.59
N LYS A 203 -27.71 -2.21 10.84
CA LYS A 203 -26.84 -1.64 9.79
C LYS A 203 -26.12 -2.72 8.98
N ARG A 204 -25.90 -3.92 9.54
CA ARG A 204 -25.28 -5.06 8.84
C ARG A 204 -26.14 -5.49 7.65
N PHE A 205 -27.46 -5.56 7.82
CA PHE A 205 -28.37 -5.88 6.73
C PHE A 205 -28.48 -4.73 5.73
N LEU A 206 -28.34 -3.46 6.16
CA LEU A 206 -28.26 -2.34 5.24
C LEU A 206 -26.99 -2.43 4.36
N ALA A 207 -25.83 -2.67 4.97
CA ALA A 207 -24.56 -2.85 4.25
C ALA A 207 -24.62 -4.05 3.29
N ALA A 208 -25.15 -5.19 3.74
CA ALA A 208 -25.37 -6.35 2.87
C ALA A 208 -26.34 -6.05 1.70
N SER A 209 -27.35 -5.20 1.93
CA SER A 209 -28.30 -4.79 0.88
C SER A 209 -27.71 -3.86 -0.17
N LEU A 210 -26.54 -3.27 0.10
CA LEU A 210 -25.81 -2.37 -0.78
C LEU A 210 -24.51 -3.00 -1.31
N PHE A 211 -24.16 -4.20 -0.84
CA PHE A 211 -22.96 -4.90 -1.23
C PHE A 211 -22.96 -5.19 -2.72
N THR A 212 -21.87 -4.84 -3.39
CA THR A 212 -21.62 -5.19 -4.78
C THR A 212 -20.26 -5.84 -4.89
N PHE A 213 -20.15 -6.82 -5.78
CA PHE A 213 -18.85 -7.34 -6.14
C PHE A 213 -18.08 -6.30 -6.95
N THR A 214 -16.76 -6.27 -6.77
CA THR A 214 -15.84 -5.43 -7.51
C THR A 214 -14.66 -6.29 -7.96
N THR A 215 -13.94 -5.86 -9.00
CA THR A 215 -12.70 -6.52 -9.43
C THR A 215 -11.57 -6.40 -8.41
N GLN A 216 -11.65 -5.43 -7.48
CA GLN A 216 -10.66 -5.25 -6.42
C GLN A 216 -10.65 -6.43 -5.45
N HIS A 217 -11.82 -7.01 -5.14
CA HIS A 217 -11.90 -8.22 -4.32
C HIS A 217 -11.31 -9.43 -5.05
N VAL A 218 -10.67 -10.32 -4.28
CA VAL A 218 -10.10 -11.57 -4.83
C VAL A 218 -11.20 -12.55 -5.22
N SER A 219 -12.33 -12.53 -4.51
CA SER A 219 -13.44 -13.47 -4.65
C SER A 219 -13.81 -13.81 -6.11
N LEU A 220 -14.18 -12.80 -6.92
CA LEU A 220 -14.57 -13.05 -8.31
C LEU A 220 -13.40 -13.28 -9.27
N ARG A 221 -12.20 -12.74 -9.00
CA ARG A 221 -11.02 -13.08 -9.79
C ARG A 221 -10.61 -14.54 -9.57
N LEU A 222 -10.71 -15.04 -8.35
CA LEU A 222 -10.51 -16.45 -8.05
C LEU A 222 -11.59 -17.31 -8.70
N ALA A 223 -12.87 -16.97 -8.55
CA ALA A 223 -13.96 -17.70 -9.20
C ALA A 223 -13.78 -17.78 -10.72
N TRP A 224 -13.33 -16.69 -11.36
CA TRP A 224 -12.99 -16.68 -12.78
C TRP A 224 -11.89 -17.70 -13.09
N ILE A 225 -10.82 -17.74 -12.30
CA ILE A 225 -9.73 -18.72 -12.48
C ILE A 225 -10.23 -20.15 -12.36
N LEU A 226 -11.05 -20.43 -11.35
CA LEU A 226 -11.64 -21.76 -11.15
C LEU A 226 -12.54 -22.17 -12.32
N GLN A 227 -13.18 -21.23 -13.03
CA GLN A 227 -14.07 -21.50 -14.16
C GLN A 227 -13.33 -21.63 -15.49
N ASN A 228 -12.17 -20.99 -15.65
CA ASN A 228 -11.50 -20.84 -16.95
C ASN A 228 -10.19 -21.65 -17.07
N LEU A 229 -9.52 -22.02 -15.98
CA LEU A 229 -8.28 -22.80 -16.03
C LEU A 229 -8.54 -24.28 -15.71
N VAL A 230 -8.51 -25.11 -16.75
CA VAL A 230 -8.72 -26.57 -16.66
C VAL A 230 -7.72 -27.25 -15.72
N GLU A 231 -6.47 -26.79 -15.71
CA GLU A 231 -5.44 -27.35 -14.81
C GLU A 231 -5.75 -27.11 -13.33
N VAL A 232 -6.33 -25.95 -13.02
CA VAL A 232 -6.75 -25.61 -11.66
C VAL A 232 -7.97 -26.44 -11.26
N GLN A 233 -8.93 -26.63 -12.17
CA GLN A 233 -10.11 -27.49 -11.94
C GLN A 233 -9.71 -28.91 -11.59
N LYS A 234 -8.84 -29.54 -12.41
CA LYS A 234 -8.31 -30.87 -12.14
C LYS A 234 -7.59 -30.95 -10.80
N ALA A 235 -6.76 -29.96 -10.49
CA ALA A 235 -6.05 -29.93 -9.21
C ALA A 235 -7.01 -29.80 -8.01
N ILE A 236 -8.16 -29.15 -8.17
CA ILE A 236 -9.20 -29.07 -7.13
C ILE A 236 -9.89 -30.42 -6.95
N GLU A 237 -10.26 -31.09 -8.05
CA GLU A 237 -10.87 -32.43 -8.02
C GLU A 237 -9.96 -33.46 -7.33
N GLU A 238 -8.64 -33.31 -7.49
CA GLU A 238 -7.63 -34.15 -6.84
C GLU A 238 -7.20 -33.68 -5.44
N GLU A 239 -7.85 -32.67 -4.86
CA GLU A 239 -7.50 -32.03 -3.58
C GLU A 239 -6.03 -31.55 -3.49
N ASN A 240 -5.45 -31.19 -4.64
CA ASN A 240 -4.04 -30.81 -4.81
C ASN A 240 -3.87 -29.32 -5.15
N CYS A 241 -4.91 -28.50 -5.09
CA CYS A 241 -4.84 -27.06 -5.36
C CYS A 241 -4.77 -26.24 -4.06
N CYS A 242 -3.80 -25.32 -3.99
CA CYS A 242 -3.68 -24.32 -2.95
C CYS A 242 -3.95 -22.92 -3.53
N PHE A 243 -4.56 -22.08 -2.72
CA PHE A 243 -4.70 -20.65 -2.97
C PHE A 243 -3.96 -19.85 -1.90
N GLY A 244 -3.49 -18.67 -2.30
CA GLY A 244 -2.90 -17.74 -1.35
C GLY A 244 -2.72 -16.35 -1.94
N THR A 245 -2.83 -15.36 -1.08
CA THR A 245 -2.27 -14.03 -1.33
C THR A 245 -0.73 -14.08 -1.26
N ILE A 246 -0.06 -12.98 -1.59
CA ILE A 246 1.41 -12.96 -1.70
C ILE A 246 2.09 -13.42 -0.40
N ASP A 247 1.57 -13.05 0.77
CA ASP A 247 2.07 -13.50 2.09
C ASP A 247 2.04 -15.02 2.23
N THR A 248 0.93 -15.67 1.86
CA THR A 248 0.78 -17.13 1.93
C THR A 248 1.75 -17.82 0.98
N TRP A 249 1.90 -17.28 -0.24
CA TRP A 249 2.84 -17.82 -1.22
C TRP A 249 4.29 -17.65 -0.77
N LEU A 250 4.66 -16.48 -0.26
CA LEU A 250 6.00 -16.23 0.25
C LEU A 250 6.30 -17.12 1.45
N LEU A 251 5.36 -17.27 2.38
CA LEU A 251 5.49 -18.20 3.49
C LEU A 251 5.78 -19.61 2.96
N HIS A 252 4.91 -20.12 2.09
CA HIS A 252 5.05 -21.45 1.50
C HIS A 252 6.39 -21.63 0.78
N LYS A 253 6.89 -20.62 0.05
CA LYS A 253 8.19 -20.70 -0.63
C LYS A 253 9.38 -20.62 0.32
N LEU A 254 9.31 -19.76 1.32
CA LEU A 254 10.37 -19.59 2.31
C LEU A 254 10.52 -20.82 3.19
N THR A 255 9.44 -21.54 3.45
CA THR A 255 9.44 -22.76 4.26
C THR A 255 9.52 -24.03 3.43
N LYS A 256 9.76 -23.91 2.10
CA LYS A 256 9.76 -25.02 1.12
C LYS A 256 8.52 -25.93 1.21
N GLY A 257 7.39 -25.33 1.51
CA GLY A 257 6.09 -25.95 1.52
C GLY A 257 5.71 -26.64 2.82
N SER A 258 6.54 -26.56 3.87
CA SER A 258 6.16 -27.06 5.20
C SER A 258 5.05 -26.22 5.84
N GLU A 259 4.91 -24.95 5.45
CA GLU A 259 3.90 -24.05 5.98
C GLU A 259 2.92 -23.56 4.90
N PHE A 260 1.66 -23.43 5.29
CA PHE A 260 0.56 -22.93 4.48
C PHE A 260 -0.43 -22.20 5.39
N ALA A 261 -0.33 -20.87 5.43
CA ALA A 261 -1.15 -20.02 6.28
C ALA A 261 -1.17 -18.57 5.77
N THR A 262 -2.15 -17.81 6.23
CA THR A 262 -2.23 -16.34 6.07
C THR A 262 -2.55 -15.71 7.43
N ASP A 263 -2.52 -14.39 7.52
CA ASP A 263 -3.02 -13.67 8.69
C ASP A 263 -4.38 -13.00 8.46
N PHE A 264 -4.99 -12.55 9.55
CA PHE A 264 -6.29 -11.86 9.53
C PHE A 264 -6.30 -10.60 8.65
N SER A 265 -5.20 -9.84 8.60
CA SER A 265 -5.15 -8.62 7.82
C SER A 265 -5.20 -8.91 6.32
N ASN A 266 -4.38 -9.84 5.81
CA ASN A 266 -4.42 -10.27 4.41
C ASN A 266 -5.75 -10.96 4.08
N ALA A 267 -6.22 -11.88 4.91
CA ALA A 267 -7.49 -12.59 4.70
C ALA A 267 -8.68 -11.64 4.56
N SER A 268 -8.77 -10.62 5.41
CA SER A 268 -9.87 -9.63 5.40
C SER A 268 -9.98 -8.83 4.10
N THR A 269 -8.91 -8.74 3.31
CA THR A 269 -8.89 -7.98 2.04
C THR A 269 -9.34 -8.79 0.82
N THR A 270 -9.56 -10.09 0.98
CA THR A 270 -9.90 -11.00 -0.13
C THR A 270 -11.35 -10.87 -0.61
N GLY A 271 -12.25 -10.36 0.24
CA GLY A 271 -13.69 -10.46 0.04
C GLY A 271 -14.25 -11.88 0.20
N LEU A 272 -13.45 -12.83 0.72
CA LEU A 272 -13.86 -14.20 1.07
C LEU A 272 -13.90 -14.43 2.59
N PHE A 273 -13.43 -13.47 3.39
CA PHE A 273 -13.33 -13.55 4.84
C PHE A 273 -14.48 -12.79 5.50
N ASP A 274 -15.11 -13.37 6.53
CA ASP A 274 -16.11 -12.69 7.36
C ASP A 274 -15.40 -12.04 8.57
N PRO A 275 -15.31 -10.68 8.64
CA PRO A 275 -14.64 -10.00 9.74
C PRO A 275 -15.42 -10.03 11.06
N TYR A 276 -16.70 -10.43 11.06
CA TYR A 276 -17.50 -10.56 12.28
C TYR A 276 -17.35 -11.94 12.91
N GLU A 277 -17.28 -12.99 12.08
CA GLU A 277 -17.04 -14.37 12.54
C GLU A 277 -15.56 -14.71 12.66
N MET A 278 -14.68 -13.86 12.10
CA MET A 278 -13.23 -14.03 12.09
C MET A 278 -12.78 -15.34 11.42
N CYS A 279 -13.46 -15.72 10.34
CA CYS A 279 -13.17 -16.94 9.57
C CYS A 279 -13.47 -16.76 8.07
N TRP A 280 -13.09 -17.74 7.25
CA TRP A 280 -13.51 -17.78 5.85
C TRP A 280 -15.04 -17.88 5.76
N SER A 281 -15.65 -17.02 4.96
CA SER A 281 -17.11 -16.94 4.84
C SER A 281 -17.64 -18.11 4.02
N SER A 282 -18.19 -19.11 4.71
CA SER A 282 -18.88 -20.27 4.11
C SER A 282 -19.97 -19.83 3.12
N PHE A 283 -20.63 -18.71 3.40
CA PHE A 283 -21.68 -18.15 2.55
C PHE A 283 -21.12 -17.67 1.20
N ILE A 284 -20.10 -16.82 1.21
CA ILE A 284 -19.51 -16.28 -0.02
C ILE A 284 -18.81 -17.38 -0.82
N THR A 285 -18.10 -18.28 -0.16
CA THR A 285 -17.40 -19.38 -0.84
C THR A 285 -18.39 -20.34 -1.49
N SER A 286 -19.50 -20.68 -0.81
CA SER A 286 -20.58 -21.50 -1.39
C SER A 286 -21.27 -20.78 -2.55
N LEU A 287 -21.57 -19.49 -2.40
CA LEU A 287 -22.20 -18.66 -3.44
C LEU A 287 -21.38 -18.63 -4.73
N LEU A 288 -20.05 -18.61 -4.62
CA LEU A 288 -19.13 -18.53 -5.75
C LEU A 288 -18.54 -19.89 -6.17
N SER A 289 -19.01 -20.99 -5.57
CA SER A 289 -18.50 -22.35 -5.80
C SER A 289 -16.98 -22.49 -5.58
N ILE A 290 -16.45 -21.82 -4.55
CA ILE A 290 -15.06 -21.89 -4.13
C ILE A 290 -14.94 -22.90 -2.97
N PRO A 291 -14.20 -24.01 -3.12
CA PRO A 291 -14.01 -24.98 -2.04
C PRO A 291 -13.25 -24.35 -0.85
N LEU A 292 -13.76 -24.55 0.37
CA LEU A 292 -13.08 -24.05 1.58
C LEU A 292 -11.70 -24.70 1.80
N SER A 293 -11.51 -25.95 1.34
CA SER A 293 -10.24 -26.69 1.44
C SER A 293 -9.08 -26.06 0.65
N LEU A 294 -9.39 -25.21 -0.32
CA LEU A 294 -8.42 -24.46 -1.13
C LEU A 294 -7.78 -23.31 -0.33
N LEU A 295 -8.48 -22.75 0.66
CA LEU A 295 -8.10 -21.54 1.37
C LEU A 295 -7.11 -21.85 2.53
N PRO A 296 -6.12 -20.97 2.76
CA PRO A 296 -5.13 -21.18 3.83
C PRO A 296 -5.75 -20.99 5.22
N PRO A 297 -5.34 -21.77 6.24
CA PRO A 297 -5.63 -21.45 7.63
C PRO A 297 -5.24 -20.02 7.98
N VAL A 298 -6.13 -19.30 8.67
CA VAL A 298 -5.88 -17.94 9.15
C VAL A 298 -5.29 -18.01 10.55
N ARG A 299 -4.16 -17.33 10.78
CA ARG A 299 -3.45 -17.25 12.06
C ARG A 299 -3.34 -15.81 12.53
N ASP A 300 -2.93 -15.64 13.78
CA ASP A 300 -2.63 -14.33 14.36
C ASP A 300 -1.56 -13.61 13.53
N THR A 301 -1.66 -12.29 13.42
CA THR A 301 -0.74 -11.44 12.66
C THR A 301 0.69 -11.54 13.19
N SER A 302 0.83 -11.70 14.52
CA SER A 302 2.09 -12.01 15.19
C SER A 302 2.01 -13.44 15.72
N PHE A 303 2.64 -14.38 15.02
CA PHE A 303 2.54 -15.83 15.24
C PHE A 303 3.83 -16.51 14.73
N ASN A 304 4.17 -17.68 15.27
CA ASN A 304 5.30 -18.48 14.76
C ASN A 304 4.84 -19.29 13.53
N PHE A 305 5.15 -18.79 12.33
CA PHE A 305 4.86 -19.43 11.05
C PHE A 305 5.98 -20.38 10.60
N GLY A 306 6.68 -21.02 11.54
CA GLY A 306 7.85 -21.84 11.25
C GLY A 306 9.08 -20.99 10.98
N SER A 307 10.01 -21.54 10.20
CA SER A 307 11.28 -20.89 9.87
C SER A 307 11.54 -20.97 8.39
N VAL A 308 12.20 -19.94 7.87
CA VAL A 308 12.77 -19.98 6.54
C VAL A 308 13.74 -21.16 6.47
N ASP A 309 13.66 -21.93 5.39
CA ASP A 309 14.52 -23.08 5.14
C ASP A 309 15.99 -22.66 5.08
N GLU A 310 16.87 -23.45 5.70
CA GLU A 310 18.28 -23.13 5.84
C GLU A 310 19.02 -23.02 4.50
N GLU A 311 18.59 -23.72 3.45
CA GLU A 311 19.22 -23.61 2.13
C GLU A 311 19.04 -22.22 1.50
N ILE A 312 18.07 -21.45 2.00
CA ILE A 312 17.74 -20.13 1.47
C ILE A 312 18.66 -19.04 2.04
N PHE A 313 18.98 -19.11 3.34
CA PHE A 313 19.77 -18.09 4.05
C PHE A 313 21.07 -18.61 4.67
N GLY A 314 21.37 -19.90 4.51
CA GLY A 314 22.47 -20.60 5.20
C GLY A 314 22.18 -20.91 6.67
N VAL A 315 21.10 -20.34 7.22
CA VAL A 315 20.62 -20.56 8.59
C VAL A 315 19.08 -20.48 8.60
N PRO A 316 18.41 -21.21 9.49
CA PRO A 316 16.98 -21.05 9.69
C PRO A 316 16.67 -19.70 10.34
N ILE A 317 15.71 -18.95 9.80
CA ILE A 317 15.24 -17.69 10.37
C ILE A 317 13.75 -17.80 10.70
N PRO A 318 13.34 -17.62 11.97
CA PRO A 318 11.92 -17.70 12.35
C PRO A 318 11.07 -16.67 11.60
N ILE A 319 9.92 -17.09 11.06
CA ILE A 319 8.94 -16.21 10.43
C ILE A 319 7.87 -15.91 11.48
N MET A 320 7.83 -14.67 11.93
CA MET A 320 7.15 -14.30 13.18
C MET A 320 5.99 -13.32 12.99
N ALA A 321 5.81 -12.82 11.77
CA ALA A 321 4.65 -12.03 11.41
C ALA A 321 4.35 -12.14 9.91
N LEU A 322 3.06 -12.21 9.59
CA LEU A 322 2.50 -11.92 8.27
C LEU A 322 1.53 -10.77 8.44
N VAL A 323 1.61 -9.75 7.59
CA VAL A 323 0.73 -8.59 7.68
C VAL A 323 0.54 -7.92 6.31
N ALA A 324 -0.65 -7.41 6.06
CA ALA A 324 -0.97 -6.64 4.88
C ALA A 324 -0.31 -5.26 4.92
N ASP A 325 0.11 -4.72 3.76
CA ASP A 325 0.95 -3.52 3.69
C ASP A 325 0.40 -2.27 4.40
N GLN A 326 -0.88 -1.95 4.22
CA GLN A 326 -1.52 -0.79 4.85
C GLN A 326 -1.72 -0.97 6.36
N GLN A 327 -2.04 -2.18 6.79
CA GLN A 327 -2.14 -2.57 8.19
C GLN A 327 -0.78 -2.55 8.89
N ALA A 328 0.25 -3.01 8.20
CA ALA A 328 1.62 -2.90 8.66
C ALA A 328 2.01 -1.42 8.80
N ALA A 329 1.65 -0.57 7.84
CA ALA A 329 1.91 0.87 7.93
C ALA A 329 1.18 1.50 9.13
N MET A 330 -0.08 1.15 9.39
CA MET A 330 -0.80 1.55 10.61
C MET A 330 -0.05 1.13 11.88
N PHE A 331 0.49 -0.09 11.91
CA PHE A 331 1.25 -0.59 13.06
C PHE A 331 2.59 0.15 13.22
N GLY A 332 3.33 0.36 12.13
CA GLY A 332 4.61 1.09 12.12
C GLY A 332 4.45 2.57 12.49
N GLU A 333 3.35 3.17 12.07
CA GLU A 333 2.93 4.51 12.51
C GLU A 333 2.53 4.55 13.98
N CYS A 334 2.44 3.41 14.67
CA CYS A 334 2.01 3.28 16.06
C CYS A 334 0.55 3.73 16.29
N CYS A 335 -0.34 3.55 15.30
CA CYS A 335 -1.77 3.88 15.36
C CYS A 335 -2.55 2.84 16.18
N PHE A 336 -2.15 2.63 17.44
CA PHE A 336 -2.65 1.57 18.29
C PHE A 336 -3.96 1.89 19.00
N GLN A 337 -4.32 3.17 19.12
CA GLN A 337 -5.53 3.59 19.84
C GLN A 337 -6.71 3.74 18.89
N MET A 338 -7.89 3.39 19.37
CA MET A 338 -9.14 3.68 18.65
C MET A 338 -9.22 5.19 18.37
N GLY A 339 -9.54 5.55 17.13
CA GLY A 339 -9.52 6.93 16.65
C GLY A 339 -8.18 7.39 16.07
N ASP A 340 -7.10 6.62 16.20
CA ASP A 340 -5.85 6.91 15.49
C ASP A 340 -6.07 6.69 13.98
N VAL A 341 -5.64 7.67 13.19
CA VAL A 341 -5.81 7.71 11.73
C VAL A 341 -4.45 7.72 11.05
N LYS A 342 -4.33 6.96 9.97
CA LYS A 342 -3.21 7.03 9.03
C LYS A 342 -3.71 7.49 7.66
N LEU A 343 -3.03 8.48 7.10
CA LEU A 343 -3.23 9.00 5.75
C LEU A 343 -2.01 8.65 4.90
N THR A 344 -2.07 7.54 4.16
CA THR A 344 -1.01 7.12 3.24
C THR A 344 -1.23 7.76 1.89
N MET A 345 -0.29 8.58 1.41
CA MET A 345 -0.34 9.20 0.09
C MET A 345 0.79 8.66 -0.81
N GLY A 346 0.49 7.54 -1.47
CA GLY A 346 1.33 6.86 -2.45
C GLY A 346 0.78 7.05 -3.87
N THR A 347 0.70 5.97 -4.65
CA THR A 347 0.05 5.98 -5.98
C THR A 347 -1.41 6.45 -5.87
N GLY A 348 -2.13 5.98 -4.85
CA GLY A 348 -3.41 6.53 -4.38
C GLY A 348 -3.28 7.03 -2.94
N THR A 349 -4.38 7.56 -2.42
CA THR A 349 -4.57 7.88 -1.00
C THR A 349 -5.37 6.78 -0.31
N PHE A 350 -4.88 6.32 0.83
CA PHE A 350 -5.61 5.44 1.75
C PHE A 350 -5.75 6.15 3.09
N LEU A 351 -6.98 6.29 3.57
CA LEU A 351 -7.32 6.84 4.88
C LEU A 351 -7.84 5.70 5.76
N ASP A 352 -7.00 5.29 6.71
CA ASP A 352 -7.27 4.20 7.63
C ASP A 352 -7.55 4.76 9.02
N ILE A 353 -8.62 4.31 9.66
CA ILE A 353 -8.90 4.62 11.07
C ILE A 353 -8.98 3.34 11.90
N ASN A 354 -8.33 3.34 13.05
CA ASN A 354 -8.46 2.28 14.05
C ASN A 354 -9.82 2.36 14.73
N THR A 355 -10.60 1.29 14.64
CA THR A 355 -11.99 1.23 15.13
C THR A 355 -12.15 0.37 16.39
N GLY A 356 -11.05 0.03 17.06
CA GLY A 356 -11.06 -0.83 18.24
C GLY A 356 -11.27 -2.30 17.87
N SER A 357 -11.99 -3.06 18.68
CA SER A 357 -12.16 -4.50 18.49
C SER A 357 -13.36 -4.91 17.63
N ASN A 358 -14.17 -3.95 17.16
CA ASN A 358 -15.44 -4.23 16.50
C ASN A 358 -15.45 -3.70 15.05
N PRO A 359 -15.63 -4.56 14.04
CA PRO A 359 -15.77 -4.13 12.65
C PRO A 359 -16.96 -3.17 12.48
N GLN A 360 -16.73 -2.03 11.83
CA GLN A 360 -17.76 -1.02 11.61
C GLN A 360 -18.70 -1.40 10.45
N GLN A 361 -19.98 -1.11 10.61
CA GLN A 361 -21.02 -1.38 9.61
C GLN A 361 -21.24 -0.13 8.75
N ASN A 362 -20.32 0.13 7.82
CA ASN A 362 -20.26 1.32 6.97
C ASN A 362 -20.98 1.11 5.62
N VAL A 363 -21.47 2.19 5.00
CA VAL A 363 -22.26 2.12 3.75
C VAL A 363 -21.87 3.17 2.68
N GLY A 364 -21.00 4.11 3.03
CA GLY A 364 -20.66 5.32 2.30
C GLY A 364 -19.24 5.32 1.73
N GLY A 365 -18.57 4.17 1.75
CA GLY A 365 -17.32 3.93 1.04
C GLY A 365 -16.13 3.54 1.92
N PHE A 366 -16.30 3.42 3.23
CA PHE A 366 -15.28 2.82 4.10
C PHE A 366 -15.49 1.32 4.25
N TYR A 367 -14.44 0.54 4.04
CA TYR A 367 -14.48 -0.92 4.15
C TYR A 367 -13.97 -1.39 5.52
N PRO A 368 -14.72 -2.24 6.24
CA PRO A 368 -14.23 -2.84 7.47
C PRO A 368 -13.18 -3.91 7.14
N LEU A 369 -12.00 -3.78 7.72
CA LEU A 369 -10.91 -4.74 7.60
C LEU A 369 -10.40 -5.11 9.00
N ILE A 370 -9.64 -6.20 9.09
CA ILE A 370 -8.89 -6.49 10.30
C ILE A 370 -7.53 -5.79 10.17
N GLY A 371 -7.19 -4.99 11.17
CA GLY A 371 -5.89 -4.34 11.30
C GLY A 371 -4.83 -5.38 11.68
N TRP A 372 -5.00 -6.00 12.85
CA TRP A 372 -4.16 -7.10 13.30
C TRP A 372 -4.87 -7.90 14.39
N LYS A 373 -4.41 -9.14 14.58
CA LYS A 373 -4.71 -9.93 15.77
C LYS A 373 -3.42 -10.39 16.44
N ILE A 374 -3.29 -10.14 17.74
CA ILE A 374 -2.12 -10.52 18.55
C ILE A 374 -2.63 -11.15 19.85
N GLY A 375 -2.64 -12.48 19.92
CA GLY A 375 -3.19 -13.19 21.07
C GLY A 375 -4.68 -12.89 21.23
N GLN A 376 -5.05 -12.31 22.37
CA GLN A 376 -6.44 -11.91 22.64
C GLN A 376 -6.82 -10.55 22.03
N GLU A 377 -5.84 -9.75 21.63
CA GLU A 377 -6.10 -8.43 21.05
C GLU A 377 -6.52 -8.56 19.59
N VAL A 378 -7.70 -8.03 19.27
CA VAL A 378 -8.17 -7.83 17.89
C VAL A 378 -8.32 -6.34 17.67
N VAL A 379 -7.70 -5.83 16.60
CA VAL A 379 -7.89 -4.45 16.14
C VAL A 379 -8.49 -4.48 14.75
N CYS A 380 -9.63 -3.82 14.59
CA CYS A 380 -10.32 -3.58 13.35
C CYS A 380 -9.95 -2.19 12.83
N ILE A 381 -9.92 -2.05 11.51
CA ILE A 381 -9.74 -0.77 10.83
C ILE A 381 -10.90 -0.55 9.88
N ALA A 382 -11.16 0.71 9.57
CA ALA A 382 -11.99 1.08 8.44
C ALA A 382 -11.12 1.86 7.44
N GLU A 383 -11.11 1.41 6.20
CA GLU A 383 -10.31 2.00 5.13
C GLU A 383 -11.18 2.69 4.09
N GLY A 384 -10.89 3.94 3.78
CA GLY A 384 -11.40 4.66 2.63
C GLY A 384 -10.27 4.95 1.65
N ASN A 385 -10.51 4.82 0.35
CA ASN A 385 -9.49 5.07 -0.66
C ASN A 385 -9.89 6.15 -1.67
N ALA A 386 -8.89 6.84 -2.19
CA ALA A 386 -8.98 7.66 -3.38
C ALA A 386 -7.83 7.28 -4.32
N GLY A 387 -8.15 7.03 -5.58
CA GLY A 387 -7.18 6.73 -6.61
C GLY A 387 -6.33 7.94 -6.99
N ASP A 388 -5.37 7.68 -7.87
CA ASP A 388 -4.71 8.69 -8.71
C ASP A 388 -3.99 9.85 -8.01
N THR A 389 -3.55 9.67 -6.76
CA THR A 389 -2.82 10.69 -5.99
C THR A 389 -1.38 10.89 -6.50
N GLY A 390 -0.52 9.90 -6.31
CA GLY A 390 0.82 9.91 -6.88
C GLY A 390 0.81 9.75 -8.40
N THR A 391 -0.21 9.08 -8.95
CA THR A 391 -0.41 8.96 -10.40
C THR A 391 -0.56 10.33 -11.05
N ALA A 392 -1.35 11.25 -10.47
CA ALA A 392 -1.51 12.61 -11.00
C ALA A 392 -0.19 13.38 -11.04
N ILE A 393 0.65 13.25 -10.02
CA ILE A 393 1.98 13.88 -9.99
C ILE A 393 2.88 13.27 -11.07
N LYS A 394 2.92 11.94 -11.19
CA LYS A 394 3.71 11.27 -12.24
C LYS A 394 3.24 11.65 -13.65
N TRP A 395 1.94 11.68 -13.89
CA TRP A 395 1.34 12.11 -15.15
C TRP A 395 1.70 13.56 -15.49
N ALA A 396 1.60 14.46 -14.51
CA ALA A 396 1.98 15.86 -14.69
C ALA A 396 3.47 16.04 -15.03
N GLN A 397 4.34 15.19 -14.45
CA GLN A 397 5.75 15.13 -14.79
C GLN A 397 5.96 14.66 -16.24
N GLN A 398 5.21 13.64 -16.70
CA GLN A 398 5.27 13.15 -18.08
C GLN A 398 4.79 14.17 -19.11
N LEU A 399 3.92 15.11 -18.70
CA LEU A 399 3.52 16.26 -19.51
C LEU A 399 4.52 17.42 -19.50
N ASP A 400 5.72 17.20 -18.95
CA ASP A 400 6.78 18.21 -18.82
C ASP A 400 6.33 19.48 -18.05
N LEU A 401 5.32 19.37 -17.17
CA LEU A 401 4.91 20.49 -16.32
C LEU A 401 6.01 20.84 -15.31
N PHE A 402 6.77 19.84 -14.87
CA PHE A 402 7.92 19.93 -14.00
C PHE A 402 8.88 18.75 -14.24
N THR A 403 10.15 18.90 -13.88
CA THR A 403 11.20 17.88 -14.07
C THR A 403 11.43 17.05 -12.80
N ASP A 404 11.35 17.66 -11.62
CA ASP A 404 11.52 17.00 -10.33
C ASP A 404 10.31 17.29 -9.43
N ALA A 405 9.68 16.25 -8.88
CA ALA A 405 8.52 16.40 -7.99
C ALA A 405 8.84 17.31 -6.78
N ALA A 406 10.10 17.40 -6.35
CA ALA A 406 10.51 18.30 -5.26
C ALA A 406 10.31 19.80 -5.60
N GLU A 407 10.25 20.18 -6.88
CA GLU A 407 10.06 21.58 -7.28
C GLU A 407 8.58 22.02 -7.25
N THR A 408 7.66 21.06 -7.26
CA THR A 408 6.21 21.31 -7.30
C THR A 408 5.73 22.11 -6.09
N GLU A 409 6.32 21.91 -4.90
CA GLU A 409 6.02 22.72 -3.73
C GLU A 409 6.36 24.19 -3.96
N LYS A 410 7.55 24.48 -4.50
CA LYS A 410 7.97 25.85 -4.79
C LYS A 410 7.08 26.48 -5.88
N MET A 411 6.69 25.71 -6.88
CA MET A 411 5.76 26.16 -7.94
C MET A 411 4.38 26.52 -7.38
N ALA A 412 3.83 25.70 -6.48
CA ALA A 412 2.53 26.00 -5.88
C ALA A 412 2.60 27.24 -4.97
N ARG A 413 3.67 27.36 -4.17
CA ARG A 413 3.87 28.50 -3.26
C ARG A 413 4.22 29.81 -3.96
N SER A 414 4.66 29.80 -5.21
CA SER A 414 4.93 31.04 -5.97
C SER A 414 3.66 31.74 -6.46
N LEU A 415 2.51 31.10 -6.34
CA LEU A 415 1.20 31.66 -6.66
C LEU A 415 0.43 31.94 -5.36
N GLU A 416 -0.57 32.82 -5.42
CA GLU A 416 -1.51 33.01 -4.31
C GLU A 416 -2.58 31.91 -4.30
N ASP A 417 -3.12 31.60 -5.48
CA ASP A 417 -4.10 30.53 -5.74
C ASP A 417 -3.90 29.92 -7.15
N SER A 418 -4.80 29.02 -7.56
CA SER A 418 -4.86 28.42 -8.89
C SER A 418 -5.63 29.27 -9.91
N GLU A 419 -6.00 30.51 -9.57
CA GLU A 419 -6.81 31.45 -10.36
C GLU A 419 -8.14 30.88 -10.88
N GLY A 420 -8.74 29.95 -10.11
CA GLY A 420 -9.99 29.27 -10.47
C GLY A 420 -9.81 28.06 -11.38
N VAL A 421 -8.57 27.58 -11.58
CA VAL A 421 -8.27 26.32 -12.25
C VAL A 421 -8.42 25.17 -11.26
N TYR A 422 -9.26 24.19 -11.58
CA TYR A 422 -9.47 23.00 -10.76
C TYR A 422 -9.08 21.75 -11.53
N PHE A 423 -8.37 20.84 -10.87
CA PHE A 423 -8.05 19.53 -11.39
C PHE A 423 -8.87 18.45 -10.66
N VAL A 424 -9.37 17.47 -11.41
CA VAL A 424 -10.02 16.27 -10.86
C VAL A 424 -9.19 15.03 -11.24
N PRO A 425 -8.50 14.38 -10.28
CA PRO A 425 -7.67 13.21 -10.53
C PRO A 425 -8.51 11.92 -10.55
N CYS A 426 -9.11 11.59 -11.70
CA CYS A 426 -9.88 10.35 -11.88
C CYS A 426 -9.54 9.66 -13.21
N PHE A 427 -8.26 9.33 -13.40
CA PHE A 427 -7.80 8.47 -14.50
C PHE A 427 -8.38 7.05 -14.36
N SER A 428 -8.59 6.61 -13.13
CA SER A 428 -9.14 5.31 -12.76
C SER A 428 -10.61 5.40 -12.28
N GLY A 429 -11.33 6.45 -12.68
CA GLY A 429 -12.65 6.79 -12.13
C GLY A 429 -12.58 7.38 -10.72
N LEU A 430 -13.74 7.71 -10.15
CA LEU A 430 -13.88 8.25 -8.79
C LEU A 430 -14.27 7.15 -7.80
N GLN A 431 -13.47 6.96 -6.75
CA GLN A 431 -13.78 6.03 -5.65
C GLN A 431 -14.71 6.71 -4.62
N ALA A 432 -14.64 6.27 -3.36
CA ALA A 432 -15.45 6.80 -2.29
C ALA A 432 -15.36 8.34 -2.20
N PRO A 433 -16.49 9.02 -1.90
CA PRO A 433 -17.85 8.49 -1.71
C PRO A 433 -18.67 8.35 -3.00
N LEU A 434 -18.14 8.78 -4.16
CA LEU A 434 -18.94 8.95 -5.38
C LEU A 434 -19.07 7.65 -6.18
N ASN A 435 -18.06 6.78 -6.14
CA ASN A 435 -18.06 5.44 -6.76
C ASN A 435 -18.50 5.47 -8.24
N ASP A 436 -17.93 6.41 -9.01
CA ASP A 436 -18.19 6.56 -10.43
C ASP A 436 -16.99 6.08 -11.27
N PRO A 437 -17.03 4.83 -11.79
CA PRO A 437 -15.95 4.30 -12.64
C PRO A 437 -15.91 4.97 -14.02
N CYS A 438 -16.93 5.73 -14.40
CA CYS A 438 -17.05 6.39 -15.70
C CYS A 438 -16.58 7.85 -15.65
N ALA A 439 -16.08 8.33 -14.52
CA ALA A 439 -15.55 9.69 -14.40
C ALA A 439 -14.23 9.86 -15.17
N CYS A 440 -13.95 11.08 -15.64
CA CYS A 440 -12.72 11.39 -16.39
C CYS A 440 -11.85 12.46 -15.74
N ALA A 441 -10.53 12.24 -15.79
CA ALA A 441 -9.58 13.24 -15.33
C ALA A 441 -9.74 14.54 -16.15
N SER A 442 -9.82 15.69 -15.48
CA SER A 442 -10.16 16.95 -16.13
C SER A 442 -9.57 18.18 -15.46
N PHE A 443 -9.18 19.17 -16.27
CA PHE A 443 -8.93 20.53 -15.85
C PHE A 443 -10.14 21.39 -16.21
N MET A 444 -10.62 22.19 -15.27
CA MET A 444 -11.72 23.13 -15.46
C MET A 444 -11.31 24.54 -15.04
N GLY A 445 -11.87 25.56 -15.70
CA GLY A 445 -11.58 26.97 -15.38
C GLY A 445 -10.31 27.53 -16.03
N LEU A 446 -9.79 26.88 -17.08
CA LEU A 446 -8.64 27.39 -17.85
C LEU A 446 -8.95 28.76 -18.47
N LYS A 447 -7.96 29.65 -18.40
CA LYS A 447 -7.97 31.00 -18.99
C LYS A 447 -6.76 31.15 -19.94
N PRO A 448 -6.75 32.11 -20.87
CA PRO A 448 -5.56 32.40 -21.69
C PRO A 448 -4.32 32.76 -20.85
N SER A 449 -4.50 33.27 -19.62
CA SER A 449 -3.43 33.56 -18.67
C SER A 449 -2.93 32.34 -17.88
N THR A 450 -3.62 31.20 -17.96
CA THR A 450 -3.26 30.00 -17.21
C THR A 450 -1.87 29.51 -17.64
N SER A 451 -1.04 29.19 -16.64
CA SER A 451 0.35 28.80 -16.84
C SER A 451 0.56 27.41 -16.25
N LYS A 452 1.71 26.79 -16.55
CA LYS A 452 2.06 25.50 -15.93
C LYS A 452 2.09 25.54 -14.40
N TYR A 453 2.35 26.70 -13.78
CA TYR A 453 2.34 26.86 -12.33
C TYR A 453 0.92 26.72 -11.77
N HIS A 454 -0.07 27.31 -12.45
CA HIS A 454 -1.49 27.17 -12.09
C HIS A 454 -1.95 25.72 -12.20
N LEU A 455 -1.53 25.00 -13.25
CA LEU A 455 -1.85 23.58 -13.43
C LEU A 455 -1.23 22.71 -12.33
N VAL A 456 0.06 22.89 -12.03
CA VAL A 456 0.75 22.15 -10.97
C VAL A 456 0.12 22.41 -9.61
N ARG A 457 -0.22 23.67 -9.32
CA ARG A 457 -0.91 24.03 -8.08
C ARG A 457 -2.29 23.37 -8.00
N ALA A 458 -3.11 23.45 -9.05
CA ALA A 458 -4.42 22.83 -9.09
C ALA A 458 -4.36 21.29 -8.87
N ILE A 459 -3.32 20.63 -9.40
CA ILE A 459 -3.08 19.20 -9.12
C ILE A 459 -2.82 18.97 -7.63
N LEU A 460 -1.93 19.75 -7.00
CA LEU A 460 -1.63 19.58 -5.57
C LEU A 460 -2.81 19.94 -4.67
N GLU A 461 -3.56 21.00 -4.99
CA GLU A 461 -4.79 21.37 -4.29
C GLU A 461 -5.85 20.26 -4.40
N SER A 462 -5.98 19.63 -5.57
CA SER A 462 -6.92 18.53 -5.77
C SER A 462 -6.65 17.34 -4.83
N ILE A 463 -5.38 17.04 -4.52
CA ILE A 463 -5.03 15.99 -3.57
C ILE A 463 -5.53 16.35 -2.16
N ALA A 464 -5.33 17.59 -1.72
CA ALA A 464 -5.82 18.07 -0.43
C ALA A 464 -7.36 18.09 -0.37
N PHE A 465 -8.03 18.47 -1.46
CA PHE A 465 -9.50 18.40 -1.57
C PHE A 465 -10.03 16.96 -1.53
N ARG A 466 -9.36 16.01 -2.20
CA ARG A 466 -9.67 14.57 -2.11
C ARG A 466 -9.52 14.05 -0.68
N ASN A 467 -8.43 14.42 0.01
CA ASN A 467 -8.20 14.05 1.40
C ASN A 467 -9.33 14.57 2.31
N LYS A 468 -9.72 15.84 2.13
CA LYS A 468 -10.85 16.45 2.84
C LYS A 468 -12.16 15.71 2.59
N GLN A 469 -12.45 15.37 1.33
CA GLN A 469 -13.66 14.63 0.98
C GLN A 469 -13.69 13.25 1.66
N LEU A 470 -12.58 12.50 1.66
CA LEU A 470 -12.49 11.22 2.38
C LEU A 470 -12.66 11.40 3.89
N TYR A 471 -12.03 12.41 4.47
CA TYR A 471 -12.12 12.70 5.90
C TYR A 471 -13.55 13.04 6.34
N GLU A 472 -14.30 13.81 5.56
CA GLU A 472 -15.70 14.12 5.88
C GLU A 472 -16.61 12.91 5.79
N VAL A 473 -16.34 11.99 4.86
CA VAL A 473 -17.06 10.72 4.77
C VAL A 473 -16.75 9.87 5.99
N MET A 474 -15.47 9.76 6.35
CA MET A 474 -15.03 9.05 7.56
C MET A 474 -15.77 9.55 8.80
N GLN A 475 -15.80 10.87 9.03
CA GLN A 475 -16.49 11.48 10.18
C GLN A 475 -18.00 11.23 10.18
N LYS A 476 -18.64 11.21 9.00
CA LYS A 476 -20.09 10.95 8.87
C LYS A 476 -20.44 9.48 9.11
N GLU A 477 -19.57 8.56 8.71
CA GLU A 477 -19.82 7.12 8.81
C GLU A 477 -19.37 6.55 10.16
N ILE A 478 -18.14 6.89 10.54
CA ILE A 478 -17.38 6.31 11.63
C ILE A 478 -17.45 7.31 12.78
N HIS A 479 -18.40 7.07 13.68
CA HIS A 479 -18.74 7.94 14.81
C HIS A 479 -17.71 7.81 15.95
N ILE A 480 -16.43 7.71 15.60
CA ILE A 480 -15.29 7.56 16.51
C ILE A 480 -14.50 8.87 16.43
N PRO A 481 -14.29 9.57 17.55
CA PRO A 481 -13.47 10.78 17.56
C PRO A 481 -12.05 10.49 17.07
N VAL A 482 -11.55 11.31 16.15
CA VAL A 482 -10.17 11.25 15.68
C VAL A 482 -9.25 11.73 16.79
N THR A 483 -8.28 10.91 17.17
CA THR A 483 -7.32 11.22 18.23
C THR A 483 -6.04 11.84 17.67
N LYS A 484 -5.55 11.27 16.56
CA LYS A 484 -4.29 11.64 15.89
C LYS A 484 -4.38 11.31 14.41
N ILE A 485 -3.76 12.12 13.58
CA ILE A 485 -3.58 11.83 12.15
C ILE A 485 -2.08 11.76 11.85
N ARG A 486 -1.64 10.63 11.33
CA ARG A 486 -0.27 10.41 10.88
C ARG A 486 -0.26 10.20 9.38
N ALA A 487 0.76 10.69 8.70
CA ALA A 487 0.80 10.65 7.26
C ALA A 487 2.12 10.10 6.74
N ASP A 488 2.04 9.18 5.78
CA ASP A 488 3.19 8.52 5.17
C ASP A 488 3.03 8.43 3.64
N GLY A 489 4.04 7.89 2.97
CA GLY A 489 4.07 7.80 1.52
C GLY A 489 4.80 8.96 0.83
N GLY A 490 5.02 8.80 -0.48
CA GLY A 490 5.91 9.68 -1.25
C GLY A 490 5.40 11.11 -1.38
N VAL A 491 4.08 11.30 -1.48
CA VAL A 491 3.46 12.62 -1.68
C VAL A 491 3.51 13.46 -0.40
N CYS A 492 3.56 12.84 0.78
CA CYS A 492 3.69 13.52 2.07
C CYS A 492 4.97 14.37 2.19
N LYS A 493 5.98 14.14 1.34
CA LYS A 493 7.17 15.00 1.24
C LYS A 493 6.84 16.44 0.82
N ASN A 494 5.73 16.65 0.10
CA ASN A 494 5.30 17.97 -0.34
C ASN A 494 4.55 18.68 0.81
N SER A 495 5.23 19.64 1.44
CA SER A 495 4.68 20.32 2.62
C SER A 495 3.53 21.28 2.29
N PHE A 496 3.32 21.65 1.02
CA PHE A 496 2.13 22.39 0.60
C PHE A 496 0.87 21.52 0.69
N VAL A 497 0.90 20.29 0.17
CA VAL A 497 -0.22 19.34 0.27
C VAL A 497 -0.53 19.01 1.73
N MET A 498 0.50 18.77 2.54
CA MET A 498 0.34 18.48 3.97
C MET A 498 -0.30 19.62 4.74
N GLN A 499 0.19 20.85 4.54
CA GLN A 499 -0.35 22.03 5.22
C GLN A 499 -1.80 22.31 4.80
N MET A 500 -2.09 22.30 3.50
CA MET A 500 -3.46 22.52 3.01
C MET A 500 -4.41 21.41 3.45
N THR A 501 -3.97 20.16 3.51
CA THR A 501 -4.79 19.07 4.04
C THR A 501 -5.11 19.34 5.52
N SER A 502 -4.12 19.71 6.34
CA SER A 502 -4.30 20.07 7.76
C SER A 502 -5.28 21.23 7.93
N ASP A 503 -5.17 22.28 7.11
CA ASP A 503 -6.07 23.44 7.12
C ASP A 503 -7.51 23.03 6.77
N LEU A 504 -7.71 22.22 5.72
CA LEU A 504 -9.04 21.80 5.24
C LEU A 504 -9.75 20.88 6.23
N ILE A 505 -9.06 19.89 6.79
CA ILE A 505 -9.66 18.95 7.74
C ILE A 505 -9.72 19.52 9.16
N ASN A 506 -9.01 20.64 9.40
CA ASN A 506 -8.88 21.31 10.69
C ASN A 506 -8.30 20.40 11.79
N GLU A 507 -7.32 19.57 11.45
CA GLU A 507 -6.63 18.66 12.37
C GLU A 507 -5.12 18.74 12.22
N LYS A 508 -4.41 18.33 13.26
CA LYS A 508 -2.95 18.21 13.22
C LYS A 508 -2.57 16.95 12.47
N ILE A 509 -1.58 17.07 11.57
CA ILE A 509 -1.05 15.93 10.82
C ILE A 509 0.44 15.77 11.13
N ASP A 510 0.81 14.60 11.64
CA ASP A 510 2.18 14.25 12.01
C ASP A 510 2.85 13.44 10.89
N ARG A 511 3.85 14.04 10.24
CA ARG A 511 4.70 13.38 9.26
C ARG A 511 5.94 12.81 9.96
N PRO A 512 6.23 11.50 9.85
CA PRO A 512 7.40 10.90 10.45
C PRO A 512 8.68 11.21 9.65
N VAL A 513 9.84 11.06 10.31
CA VAL A 513 11.15 11.01 9.61
C VAL A 513 11.19 9.79 8.66
N HIS A 514 10.62 8.71 9.16
CA HIS A 514 10.32 7.41 8.55
C HIS A 514 9.20 7.36 7.51
N LEU A 515 9.41 7.57 6.21
CA LEU A 515 8.28 7.49 5.26
C LEU A 515 7.84 6.07 4.88
N ASP A 516 8.57 5.02 5.27
CA ASP A 516 8.21 3.63 4.96
C ASP A 516 7.81 2.85 6.22
N MET A 517 6.54 3.02 6.59
CA MET A 517 5.99 2.49 7.81
C MET A 517 5.53 1.04 7.70
N SER A 518 5.28 0.55 6.48
CA SER A 518 4.85 -0.82 6.26
C SER A 518 5.90 -1.83 6.71
N CYS A 519 7.15 -1.60 6.28
CA CYS A 519 8.27 -2.43 6.69
C CYS A 519 8.55 -2.36 8.20
N LEU A 520 8.51 -1.14 8.76
CA LEU A 520 8.70 -0.94 10.19
C LEU A 520 7.61 -1.66 10.99
N GLY A 521 6.37 -1.67 10.52
CA GLY A 521 5.26 -2.39 11.14
C GLY A 521 5.45 -3.90 11.15
N ALA A 522 5.81 -4.49 10.01
CA ALA A 522 6.07 -5.93 9.94
C ALA A 522 7.27 -6.34 10.80
N ALA A 523 8.34 -5.55 10.78
CA ALA A 523 9.46 -5.73 11.69
C ALA A 523 8.97 -5.68 13.14
N SER A 524 8.23 -4.62 13.52
CA SER A 524 7.65 -4.37 14.84
C SER A 524 6.82 -5.55 15.35
N LEU A 525 5.98 -6.13 14.49
CA LEU A 525 5.16 -7.30 14.81
C LEU A 525 5.99 -8.56 15.06
N ALA A 526 7.00 -8.81 14.22
CA ALA A 526 7.89 -9.96 14.35
C ALA A 526 8.75 -9.89 15.62
N GLY A 527 9.36 -8.73 15.88
CA GLY A 527 10.18 -8.54 17.08
C GLY A 527 9.38 -8.46 18.38
N LEU A 528 8.09 -8.06 18.36
CA LEU A 528 7.22 -8.24 19.53
C LEU A 528 7.02 -9.74 19.80
N ALA A 529 6.82 -10.54 18.74
CA ALA A 529 6.63 -11.99 18.86
C ALA A 529 7.84 -12.70 19.48
N VAL A 530 9.07 -12.27 19.11
CA VAL A 530 10.32 -12.86 19.65
C VAL A 530 10.82 -12.17 20.93
N GLY A 531 10.05 -11.22 21.48
CA GLY A 531 10.43 -10.49 22.69
C GLY A 531 11.61 -9.54 22.51
N PHE A 532 11.92 -9.15 21.27
CA PHE A 532 12.93 -8.16 20.94
C PHE A 532 12.50 -6.77 21.42
N TRP A 533 11.24 -6.40 21.18
CA TRP A 533 10.60 -5.29 21.88
C TRP A 533 9.75 -5.83 23.02
N THR A 534 9.69 -5.06 24.09
CA THR A 534 8.98 -5.41 25.31
C THR A 534 7.47 -5.26 25.11
N ASP A 535 7.05 -4.15 24.49
CA ASP A 535 5.65 -3.80 24.30
C ASP A 535 5.46 -2.69 23.23
N LYS A 536 4.20 -2.31 22.99
CA LYS A 536 3.83 -1.22 22.07
C LYS A 536 4.25 0.17 22.56
N GLU A 537 4.49 0.37 23.86
CA GLU A 537 4.96 1.64 24.39
C GLU A 537 6.44 1.88 24.06
N GLU A 538 7.24 0.81 24.02
CA GLU A 538 8.61 0.86 23.50
C GLU A 538 8.62 1.32 22.02
N LEU A 539 7.76 0.77 21.18
CA LEU A 539 7.64 1.17 19.77
C LEU A 539 7.24 2.63 19.60
N LYS A 540 6.29 3.13 20.41
CA LYS A 540 5.89 4.55 20.39
C LYS A 540 7.05 5.50 20.67
N LYS A 541 7.99 5.12 21.54
CA LYS A 541 9.19 5.92 21.86
C LYS A 541 10.22 5.92 20.73
N LEU A 542 10.24 4.88 19.89
CA LEU A 542 11.12 4.79 18.74
C LEU A 542 10.61 5.59 17.53
N ARG A 543 9.29 5.83 17.44
CA ARG A 543 8.71 6.62 16.35
C ARG A 543 9.11 8.10 16.47
N GLN A 544 9.79 8.61 15.45
CA GLN A 544 10.23 10.01 15.38
C GLN A 544 9.37 10.83 14.42
N SER A 545 8.87 11.97 14.89
CA SER A 545 8.19 12.97 14.07
C SER A 545 9.22 13.86 13.38
N GLU A 546 9.08 14.06 12.07
CA GLU A 546 9.84 15.06 11.32
C GLU A 546 9.18 16.43 11.45
N MET A 547 7.86 16.47 11.21
CA MET A 547 7.11 17.71 11.16
C MET A 547 5.65 17.47 11.52
N VAL A 548 5.12 18.32 12.41
CA VAL A 548 3.70 18.36 12.74
C VAL A 548 3.07 19.58 12.09
N PHE A 549 2.23 19.33 11.09
CA PHE A 549 1.41 20.36 10.44
C PHE A 549 0.22 20.66 11.35
N LYS A 550 0.06 21.93 11.70
CA LYS A 550 -1.09 22.43 12.46
C LYS A 550 -1.92 23.31 11.52
N PRO A 551 -3.25 23.36 11.65
CA PRO A 551 -4.07 24.28 10.88
C PRO A 551 -3.56 25.72 11.08
N GLN A 552 -3.21 26.39 9.99
CA GLN A 552 -2.76 27.78 9.94
C GLN A 552 -3.88 28.70 9.46
N LYS A 553 -4.78 28.19 8.63
CA LYS A 553 -5.95 28.89 8.11
C LYS A 553 -7.23 28.24 8.59
N LYS A 554 -8.29 29.02 8.69
CA LYS A 554 -9.63 28.47 8.94
C LYS A 554 -10.10 27.76 7.67
N TRP A 555 -10.66 26.56 7.79
CA TRP A 555 -11.12 25.80 6.62
C TRP A 555 -12.15 26.58 5.79
N GLN A 556 -12.92 27.47 6.42
CA GLN A 556 -13.89 28.35 5.75
C GLN A 556 -13.25 29.26 4.68
N GLU A 557 -11.96 29.58 4.80
CA GLU A 557 -11.24 30.34 3.77
C GLU A 557 -11.14 29.56 2.44
N TYR A 558 -11.26 28.23 2.49
CA TYR A 558 -11.25 27.36 1.32
C TYR A 558 -12.65 26.96 0.86
N GLU A 559 -13.71 27.40 1.52
CA GLU A 559 -15.08 26.94 1.26
C GLU A 559 -15.47 27.15 -0.20
N MET A 560 -15.24 28.35 -0.74
CA MET A 560 -15.52 28.66 -2.15
C MET A 560 -14.68 27.81 -3.11
N SER A 561 -13.40 27.59 -2.81
CA SER A 561 -12.53 26.74 -3.63
C SER A 561 -12.99 25.28 -3.61
N MET A 562 -13.37 24.76 -2.44
CA MET A 562 -13.88 23.41 -2.26
C MET A 562 -15.22 23.24 -2.98
N GLU A 563 -16.14 24.19 -2.89
CA GLU A 563 -17.42 24.16 -3.61
C GLU A 563 -17.21 24.14 -5.12
N ASN A 564 -16.32 24.97 -5.64
CA ASN A 564 -16.02 25.01 -7.07
C ASN A 564 -15.29 23.75 -7.54
N TRP A 565 -14.40 23.20 -6.72
CA TRP A 565 -13.79 21.90 -6.98
C TRP A 565 -14.84 20.78 -6.99
N VAL A 566 -15.80 20.77 -6.06
CA VAL A 566 -16.94 19.83 -6.07
C VAL A 566 -17.79 20.00 -7.34
N LYS A 567 -18.00 21.23 -7.83
CA LYS A 567 -18.65 21.47 -9.13
C LYS A 567 -17.83 20.86 -10.29
N ALA A 568 -16.50 20.94 -10.23
CA ALA A 568 -15.63 20.32 -11.23
C ALA A 568 -15.75 18.78 -11.18
N VAL A 569 -15.73 18.20 -9.98
CA VAL A 569 -15.95 16.75 -9.77
C VAL A 569 -17.28 16.31 -10.38
N LYS A 570 -18.38 17.01 -10.09
CA LYS A 570 -19.71 16.67 -10.64
C LYS A 570 -19.73 16.71 -12.18
N ARG A 571 -18.97 17.62 -12.79
CA ARG A 571 -18.87 17.73 -14.26
C ARG A 571 -17.97 16.66 -14.89
N SER A 572 -17.06 16.07 -14.12
CA SER A 572 -16.23 14.95 -14.58
C SER A 572 -16.94 13.59 -14.56
N MET A 573 -18.09 13.49 -13.88
CA MET A 573 -18.83 12.24 -13.69
C MET A 573 -19.59 11.81 -14.94
N ASN A 574 -19.81 10.50 -15.08
CA ASN A 574 -20.53 9.86 -16.20
C ASN A 574 -20.03 10.31 -17.58
N TRP A 575 -18.72 10.53 -17.72
CA TRP A 575 -18.12 10.98 -18.96
C TRP A 575 -17.95 9.85 -19.97
N TYR A 576 -17.40 8.73 -19.52
CA TYR A 576 -17.26 7.52 -20.33
C TYR A 576 -18.54 6.69 -20.29
N ASN A 577 -18.83 5.96 -21.35
CA ASN A 577 -19.96 5.04 -21.36
C ASN A 577 -19.72 3.91 -20.35
N LYS A 578 -20.80 3.44 -19.70
CA LYS A 578 -20.78 2.19 -18.93
C LYS A 578 -20.59 1.04 -19.92
N THR A 579 -19.34 0.65 -20.18
CA THR A 579 -19.02 -0.61 -20.85
C THR A 579 -19.46 -1.76 -19.99
#